data_AF-A0A0W7WMU3-F1
#
_entry.id   AF-A0A0W7WMU3-F1
#
_cell.length_a   1.000
_cell.length_b   1.000
_cell.length_c   1.000
_cell.angle_alpha   90.00
_cell.angle_beta   90.00
_cell.angle_gamma   90.00
#
_symmetry.space_group_name_H-M   'P 1'
#
loop_
_entity.id
_entity.type
_entity.pdbx_description
1 polymer ?
#
loop_
_entity_poly.entity_id
_entity_poly.type
_entity_poly.pdbx_seq_one_letter_code
_entity_poly.pdbx_strand_id
1 'polypeptide(L)'
;MECGDNVESFVSWSGPANGDAKTGDNVEAFVSWSGPANGDAKTGDNVEAFVSWSAPANGDAKTGDNVEAFVSWSGPANGDAKTGDNVEAFVSWSGPANGDAKTGDNVEAFVSWSGPANGDAKTGDNVESFVSWSGPANGDAKTGDNVESFVSWSGPVRA
;
A
#
# COMPACT_ATOMS: atom_id res chain seq x y z
N MET A 1 14.21 5.96 10.39
CA MET A 1 13.62 6.20 11.72
C MET A 1 13.05 4.89 12.23
N GLU A 2 13.13 4.67 13.53
CA GLU A 2 12.54 3.51 14.20
C GLU A 2 11.81 4.02 15.44
N CYS A 3 10.53 3.70 15.57
CA CYS A 3 9.77 3.92 16.80
C CYS A 3 9.47 2.57 17.45
N GLY A 4 9.41 2.56 18.78
CA GLY A 4 9.11 1.35 19.54
C GLY A 4 7.63 0.97 19.51
N ASP A 5 7.27 0.06 20.40
CA ASP A 5 5.92 -0.45 20.56
C ASP A 5 5.10 0.41 21.52
N ASN A 6 3.76 0.35 21.44
CA ASN A 6 2.83 1.03 22.36
C ASN A 6 2.98 2.56 22.36
N VAL A 7 3.16 3.15 21.18
CA VAL A 7 3.35 4.59 21.01
C VAL A 7 2.51 5.13 19.85
N GLU A 8 2.28 6.42 19.85
CA GLU A 8 1.92 7.15 18.64
C GLU A 8 3.22 7.60 17.93
N SER A 9 3.28 7.46 16.61
CA SER A 9 4.44 7.81 15.80
C SER A 9 4.06 8.69 14.64
N PHE A 10 4.68 9.87 14.55
CA PHE A 10 4.52 10.78 13.43
C PHE A 10 5.89 11.07 12.80
N VAL A 11 6.02 10.73 11.53
CA VAL A 11 7.25 10.93 10.76
C VAL A 11 6.94 11.63 9.45
N SER A 12 7.60 12.75 9.20
CA SER A 12 7.41 13.50 7.97
C SER A 12 8.73 14.02 7.40
N TRP A 13 8.92 13.80 6.10
CA TRP A 13 9.98 14.40 5.31
C TRP A 13 9.40 15.33 4.26
N SER A 14 9.79 16.60 4.31
CA SER A 14 9.28 17.63 3.39
C SER A 14 10.16 17.86 2.16
N GLY A 15 11.44 17.52 2.23
CA GLY A 15 12.40 17.67 1.14
C GLY A 15 12.79 16.34 0.49
N PRO A 16 13.75 16.36 -0.45
CA PRO A 16 14.35 15.14 -0.97
C PRO A 16 14.88 14.28 0.19
N ALA A 17 14.41 13.05 0.27
CA ALA A 17 14.71 12.18 1.40
C ALA A 17 15.13 10.80 0.93
N ASN A 18 16.15 10.27 1.59
CA ASN A 18 16.50 8.85 1.48
C ASN A 18 16.50 8.28 2.89
N GLY A 19 15.51 7.47 3.22
CA GLY A 19 15.39 6.93 4.56
C GLY A 19 14.10 6.17 4.80
N ASP A 20 14.25 5.04 5.48
CA ASP A 20 13.13 4.16 5.84
C ASP A 20 12.48 4.62 7.16
N ALA A 21 11.19 4.33 7.30
CA ALA A 21 10.46 4.39 8.55
C ALA A 21 10.11 2.98 9.03
N LYS A 22 10.39 2.68 10.30
CA LYS A 22 9.98 1.45 10.96
C LYS A 22 9.17 1.79 12.19
N THR A 23 8.01 1.18 12.34
CA THR A 23 7.21 1.26 13.56
C THR A 23 7.03 -0.11 14.18
N GLY A 24 7.04 -0.16 15.51
CA GLY A 24 6.77 -1.36 16.28
C GLY A 24 5.29 -1.73 16.32
N ASP A 25 4.95 -2.58 17.29
CA ASP A 25 3.61 -3.16 17.47
C ASP A 25 2.75 -2.29 18.39
N ASN A 26 1.43 -2.38 18.26
CA ASN A 26 0.47 -1.60 19.06
C ASN A 26 0.71 -0.08 18.90
N VAL A 27 0.78 0.39 17.66
CA VAL A 27 1.15 1.77 17.31
C VAL A 27 0.07 2.41 16.45
N GLU A 28 -0.17 3.70 16.65
CA GLU A 28 -0.79 4.56 15.65
C GLU A 28 0.32 5.29 14.89
N ALA A 29 0.47 5.01 13.59
CA ALA A 29 1.59 5.46 12.78
C ALA A 29 1.11 6.39 11.65
N PHE A 30 1.72 7.56 11.56
CA PHE A 30 1.64 8.42 10.39
C PHE A 30 3.02 8.64 9.80
N VAL A 31 3.23 8.21 8.56
CA VAL A 31 4.50 8.35 7.84
C VAL A 31 4.26 9.02 6.51
N SER A 32 4.95 10.14 6.26
CA SER A 32 4.75 10.92 5.03
C SER A 32 6.04 11.41 4.41
N TRP A 33 6.15 11.25 3.09
CA TRP A 33 7.16 11.88 2.25
C TRP A 33 6.51 12.83 1.26
N SER A 34 6.73 14.13 1.45
CA SER A 34 6.16 15.16 0.59
C SER A 34 7.10 15.56 -0.56
N GLY A 35 8.41 15.35 -0.40
CA GLY A 35 9.42 15.57 -1.44
C GLY A 35 9.80 14.27 -2.16
N PRO A 36 10.65 14.35 -3.22
CA PRO A 36 11.14 13.17 -3.90
C PRO A 36 11.81 12.21 -2.91
N ALA A 37 11.43 10.94 -2.92
CA ALA A 37 11.78 10.04 -1.84
C ALA A 37 12.31 8.70 -2.34
N ASN A 38 13.29 8.18 -1.61
CA ASN A 38 13.63 6.77 -1.65
C ASN A 38 13.58 6.22 -0.23
N GLY A 39 12.66 5.32 0.07
CA GLY A 39 12.52 4.83 1.44
C GLY A 39 11.29 3.97 1.66
N ASP A 40 11.48 2.92 2.43
CA ASP A 40 10.42 1.98 2.78
C ASP A 40 9.71 2.41 4.08
N ALA A 41 8.42 2.10 4.18
CA ALA A 41 7.68 2.08 5.43
C ALA A 41 7.46 0.63 5.87
N LYS A 42 7.82 0.31 7.11
CA LYS A 42 7.53 -0.97 7.76
C LYS A 42 6.80 -0.71 9.05
N THR A 43 5.65 -1.33 9.23
CA THR A 43 4.85 -1.24 10.45
C THR A 43 4.63 -2.64 11.03
N GLY A 44 4.62 -2.75 12.35
CA GLY A 44 4.41 -3.99 13.07
C GLY A 44 2.95 -4.44 13.10
N ASP A 45 2.62 -5.24 14.10
CA ASP A 45 1.29 -5.85 14.28
C ASP A 45 0.42 -5.00 15.22
N ASN A 46 -0.92 -5.12 15.07
CA ASN A 46 -1.89 -4.36 15.86
C ASN A 46 -1.70 -2.84 15.69
N VAL A 47 -1.69 -2.38 14.45
CA VAL A 47 -1.35 -0.99 14.10
C VAL A 47 -2.49 -0.32 13.34
N GLU A 48 -2.68 0.98 13.57
CA GLU A 48 -3.37 1.86 12.62
C GLU A 48 -2.31 2.68 11.88
N ALA A 49 -2.18 2.48 10.57
CA ALA A 49 -1.10 3.07 9.78
C ALA A 49 -1.63 3.94 8.63
N PHE A 50 -1.16 5.18 8.56
CA PHE A 50 -1.24 6.02 7.38
C PHE A 50 0.16 6.25 6.79
N VAL A 51 0.36 5.83 5.56
CA VAL A 51 1.63 5.98 4.84
C VAL A 51 1.39 6.67 3.51
N SER A 52 2.10 7.77 3.25
CA SER A 52 1.91 8.55 2.02
C SER A 52 3.21 9.03 1.38
N TRP A 53 3.26 8.93 0.06
CA TRP A 53 4.27 9.56 -0.80
C TRP A 53 3.59 10.50 -1.80
N SER A 54 3.86 11.79 -1.68
CA SER A 54 3.17 12.81 -2.48
C SER A 54 3.90 13.19 -3.77
N ALA A 55 5.20 12.94 -3.85
CA ALA A 55 6.07 13.30 -4.97
C ALA A 55 6.70 12.04 -5.61
N PRO A 56 7.58 12.16 -6.62
CA PRO A 56 8.23 10.98 -7.20
C PRO A 56 8.91 10.13 -6.13
N ALA A 57 8.54 8.86 -6.06
CA ALA A 57 8.96 7.99 -4.96
C ALA A 57 9.40 6.61 -5.43
N ASN A 58 10.41 6.08 -4.75
CA ASN A 58 10.77 4.67 -4.80
C ASN A 58 10.74 4.11 -3.37
N GLY A 59 9.80 3.24 -3.05
CA GLY A 59 9.63 2.79 -1.67
C GLY A 59 8.45 1.85 -1.49
N ASP A 60 8.67 0.79 -0.72
CA ASP A 60 7.64 -0.18 -0.38
C ASP A 60 6.95 0.19 0.94
N ALA A 61 5.67 -0.15 1.04
CA ALA A 61 4.97 -0.24 2.32
C ALA A 61 4.81 -1.71 2.72
N LYS A 62 5.20 -2.04 3.96
CA LYS A 62 5.01 -3.36 4.57
C LYS A 62 4.30 -3.18 5.92
N THR A 63 3.20 -3.88 6.13
CA THR A 63 2.41 -3.84 7.36
C THR A 63 2.26 -5.27 7.88
N GLY A 64 2.24 -5.41 9.20
CA GLY A 64 2.06 -6.68 9.88
C GLY A 64 0.61 -7.16 9.90
N ASP A 65 0.27 -7.94 10.91
CA ASP A 65 -1.03 -8.56 11.12
C ASP A 65 -1.92 -7.73 12.05
N ASN A 66 -3.25 -7.88 11.91
CA ASN A 66 -4.25 -7.13 12.69
C ASN A 66 -4.09 -5.61 12.53
N VAL A 67 -4.07 -5.12 11.29
CA VAL A 67 -3.75 -3.73 10.96
C VAL A 67 -4.92 -3.07 10.24
N GLU A 68 -5.14 -1.77 10.51
CA GLU A 68 -5.87 -0.88 9.61
C GLU A 68 -4.84 0.00 8.87
N ALA A 69 -4.73 -0.16 7.55
CA ALA A 69 -3.69 0.50 6.76
C ALA A 69 -4.27 1.35 5.63
N PHE A 70 -3.87 2.62 5.57
CA PHE A 70 -4.01 3.47 4.40
C PHE A 70 -2.64 3.75 3.80
N VAL A 71 -2.43 3.35 2.56
CA VAL A 71 -1.18 3.56 1.83
C VAL A 71 -1.45 4.27 0.52
N SER A 72 -0.76 5.38 0.27
CA SER A 72 -0.98 6.19 -0.93
C SER A 72 0.30 6.68 -1.59
N TRP A 73 0.35 6.55 -2.91
CA TRP A 73 1.32 7.22 -3.77
C TRP A 73 0.58 8.17 -4.72
N SER A 74 0.83 9.47 -4.56
CA SER A 74 0.20 10.49 -5.42
C SER A 74 1.03 10.81 -6.66
N GLY A 75 2.36 10.79 -6.54
CA GLY A 75 3.30 11.06 -7.64
C GLY A 75 3.64 9.81 -8.46
N PRO A 76 4.56 9.94 -9.44
CA PRO A 76 5.18 8.79 -10.10
C PRO A 76 5.84 7.88 -9.06
N ALA A 77 5.51 6.60 -9.07
CA ALA A 77 5.93 5.70 -8.00
C ALA A 77 6.49 4.38 -8.53
N ASN A 78 7.51 3.89 -7.84
CA ASN A 78 7.91 2.49 -7.91
C ASN A 78 7.89 1.93 -6.49
N GLY A 79 7.02 0.98 -6.19
CA GLY A 79 6.87 0.51 -4.82
C GLY A 79 5.70 -0.43 -4.64
N ASP A 80 5.93 -1.47 -3.85
CA ASP A 80 4.91 -2.46 -3.50
C ASP A 80 4.23 -2.11 -2.17
N ALA A 81 2.96 -2.46 -2.06
CA ALA A 81 2.28 -2.58 -0.77
C ALA A 81 2.15 -4.06 -0.39
N LYS A 82 2.57 -4.41 0.83
CA LYS A 82 2.40 -5.76 1.41
C LYS A 82 1.74 -5.64 2.78
N THR A 83 0.67 -6.38 2.99
CA THR A 83 -0.07 -6.45 4.25
C THR A 83 -0.13 -7.89 4.73
N GLY A 84 -0.16 -8.08 6.04
CA GLY A 84 -0.30 -9.39 6.69
C GLY A 84 -1.75 -9.88 6.70
N ASP A 85 -2.07 -10.66 7.72
CA ASP A 85 -3.38 -11.28 7.93
C ASP A 85 -4.27 -10.43 8.87
N ASN A 86 -5.59 -10.60 8.74
CA ASN A 86 -6.59 -9.86 9.53
C ASN A 86 -6.46 -8.34 9.35
N VAL A 87 -6.39 -7.87 8.11
CA VAL A 87 -6.12 -6.46 7.79
C VAL A 87 -7.31 -5.81 7.11
N GLU A 88 -7.57 -4.54 7.44
CA GLU A 88 -8.34 -3.64 6.58
C GLU A 88 -7.38 -2.69 5.85
N ALA A 89 -7.28 -2.80 4.52
CA ALA A 89 -6.29 -2.08 3.73
C ALA A 89 -6.91 -1.23 2.62
N PHE A 90 -6.54 0.05 2.58
CA PHE A 90 -6.72 0.90 1.42
C PHE A 90 -5.37 1.23 0.80
N VAL A 91 -5.17 0.84 -0.46
CA VAL A 91 -3.92 1.09 -1.19
C VAL A 91 -4.23 1.80 -2.50
N SER A 92 -3.57 2.94 -2.74
CA SER A 92 -3.84 3.74 -3.93
C SER A 92 -2.59 4.30 -4.59
N TRP A 93 -2.53 4.17 -5.91
CA TRP A 93 -1.57 4.87 -6.77
C TRP A 93 -2.31 5.81 -7.72
N SER A 94 -2.08 7.11 -7.58
CA SER A 94 -2.74 8.13 -8.41
C SER A 94 -1.93 8.49 -9.66
N GLY A 95 -0.60 8.49 -9.55
CA GLY A 95 0.31 8.80 -10.66
C GLY A 95 0.69 7.57 -11.49
N PRO A 96 1.62 7.74 -12.47
CA PRO A 96 2.25 6.60 -13.13
C PRO A 96 2.93 5.69 -12.12
N ALA A 97 2.61 4.40 -12.13
CA ALA A 97 3.05 3.49 -11.07
C ALA A 97 3.58 2.17 -11.62
N ASN A 98 4.62 1.67 -10.96
CA ASN A 98 5.03 0.28 -11.03
C ASN A 98 5.04 -0.29 -9.61
N GLY A 99 4.15 -1.21 -9.30
CA GLY A 99 4.00 -1.67 -7.92
C GLY A 99 2.87 -2.67 -7.75
N ASP A 100 3.14 -3.71 -6.99
CA ASP A 100 2.15 -4.73 -6.64
C ASP A 100 1.49 -4.42 -5.30
N ALA A 101 0.21 -4.79 -5.17
CA ALA A 101 -0.44 -4.95 -3.88
C ALA A 101 -0.52 -6.43 -3.51
N LYS A 102 -0.05 -6.80 -2.31
CA LYS A 102 -0.17 -8.15 -1.77
C LYS A 102 -0.81 -8.10 -0.38
N THR A 103 -1.82 -8.92 -0.15
CA THR A 103 -2.46 -9.06 1.15
C THR A 103 -2.47 -10.52 1.59
N GLY A 104 -2.48 -10.74 2.91
CA GLY A 104 -2.64 -12.04 3.52
C GLY A 104 -4.10 -12.53 3.52
N ASP A 105 -4.42 -13.32 4.53
CA ASP A 105 -5.71 -13.96 4.75
C ASP A 105 -6.62 -13.13 5.68
N ASN A 106 -7.94 -13.32 5.57
CA ASN A 106 -8.96 -12.60 6.36
C ASN A 106 -8.84 -11.07 6.20
N VAL A 107 -8.78 -10.60 4.96
CA VAL A 107 -8.53 -9.19 4.64
C VAL A 107 -9.76 -8.53 4.01
N GLU A 108 -10.01 -7.27 4.35
CA GLU A 108 -10.82 -6.37 3.54
C GLU A 108 -9.90 -5.38 2.82
N ALA A 109 -9.83 -5.44 1.49
CA ALA A 109 -8.87 -4.66 0.70
C ALA A 109 -9.53 -3.82 -0.40
N PHE A 110 -9.21 -2.53 -0.43
CA PHE A 110 -9.43 -1.68 -1.58
C PHE A 110 -8.10 -1.30 -2.21
N VAL A 111 -7.91 -1.66 -3.48
CA VAL A 111 -6.70 -1.36 -4.23
C VAL A 111 -7.05 -0.62 -5.52
N SER A 112 -6.42 0.53 -5.74
CA SER A 112 -6.70 1.35 -6.92
C SER A 112 -5.45 1.91 -7.58
N TRP A 113 -5.43 1.85 -8.91
CA TRP A 113 -4.49 2.57 -9.76
C TRP A 113 -5.26 3.52 -10.67
N SER A 114 -4.94 4.80 -10.60
CA SER A 114 -5.60 5.83 -11.41
C SER A 114 -4.79 6.31 -12.61
N GLY A 115 -3.46 6.26 -12.50
CA GLY A 115 -2.54 6.59 -13.59
C GLY A 115 -2.20 5.39 -14.49
N PRO A 116 -1.30 5.57 -15.46
CA PRO A 116 -0.68 4.46 -16.17
C PRO A 116 0.01 3.52 -15.17
N ALA A 117 -0.33 2.23 -15.18
CA ALA A 117 0.10 1.33 -14.14
C ALA A 117 0.65 0.01 -14.69
N ASN A 118 1.69 -0.50 -14.02
CA ASN A 118 2.11 -1.88 -14.12
C ASN A 118 2.13 -2.48 -12.70
N GLY A 119 1.24 -3.41 -12.40
CA GLY A 119 1.12 -3.90 -11.04
C GLY A 119 0.03 -4.95 -10.88
N ASP A 120 0.35 -5.99 -10.13
CA ASP A 120 -0.61 -7.03 -9.77
C ASP A 120 -1.25 -6.75 -8.40
N ALA A 121 -2.52 -7.13 -8.25
CA ALA A 121 -3.14 -7.33 -6.95
C ALA A 121 -3.16 -8.84 -6.63
N LYS A 122 -2.64 -9.23 -5.46
CA LYS A 122 -2.68 -10.61 -4.96
C LYS A 122 -3.28 -10.63 -3.56
N THR A 123 -4.26 -11.47 -3.33
CA THR A 123 -4.87 -11.66 -2.01
C THR A 123 -4.81 -13.12 -1.58
N GLY A 124 -4.79 -13.36 -0.27
CA GLY A 124 -4.92 -14.69 0.34
C GLY A 124 -6.36 -15.21 0.35
N ASP A 125 -6.66 -16.00 1.36
CA ASP A 125 -7.93 -16.68 1.60
C ASP A 125 -8.87 -15.85 2.49
N ASN A 126 -10.19 -16.06 2.37
CA ASN A 126 -11.23 -15.37 3.13
C ASN A 126 -11.16 -13.84 3.01
N VAL A 127 -11.06 -13.33 1.77
CA VAL A 127 -10.87 -11.90 1.51
C VAL A 127 -12.13 -11.29 0.90
N GLU A 128 -12.46 -10.06 1.31
CA GLU A 128 -13.30 -9.15 0.53
C GLU A 128 -12.39 -8.13 -0.17
N SER A 129 -12.41 -8.06 -1.49
CA SER A 129 -11.52 -7.16 -2.23
C SER A 129 -12.19 -6.40 -3.35
N PHE A 130 -11.84 -5.12 -3.46
CA PHE A 130 -12.13 -4.28 -4.60
C PHE A 130 -10.82 -3.85 -5.25
N VAL A 131 -10.63 -4.19 -6.52
CA VAL A 131 -9.45 -3.81 -7.28
C VAL A 131 -9.87 -3.02 -8.52
N SER A 132 -9.28 -1.84 -8.72
CA SER A 132 -9.62 -0.97 -9.84
C SER A 132 -8.41 -0.38 -10.54
N TRP A 133 -8.42 -0.42 -11.86
CA TRP A 133 -7.52 0.34 -12.71
C TRP A 133 -8.32 1.35 -13.54
N SER A 134 -7.94 2.63 -13.51
CA SER A 134 -8.60 3.71 -14.26
C SER A 134 -7.71 4.47 -15.25
N GLY A 135 -6.57 3.86 -15.60
CA GLY A 135 -5.67 4.31 -16.67
C GLY A 135 -5.22 3.16 -17.57
N PRO A 136 -4.31 3.42 -18.53
CA PRO A 136 -3.64 2.36 -19.27
C PRO A 136 -2.89 1.45 -18.29
N ALA A 137 -3.25 0.17 -18.24
CA ALA A 137 -2.75 -0.71 -17.20
C ALA A 137 -2.35 -2.08 -17.75
N ASN A 138 -1.35 -2.66 -17.10
CA ASN A 138 -0.91 -4.03 -17.25
C ASN A 138 -0.79 -4.66 -15.86
N GLY A 139 -1.47 -5.77 -15.63
CA GLY A 139 -1.50 -6.40 -14.32
C GLY A 139 -2.62 -7.41 -14.20
N ASP A 140 -2.50 -8.26 -13.18
CA ASP A 140 -3.50 -9.27 -12.85
C ASP A 140 -4.06 -9.04 -11.45
N ALA A 141 -5.31 -9.45 -11.23
CA ALA A 141 -5.86 -9.71 -9.91
C ALA A 141 -5.87 -11.22 -9.65
N LYS A 142 -5.21 -11.68 -8.58
CA LYS A 142 -5.14 -13.09 -8.16
C LYS A 142 -5.66 -13.22 -6.74
N THR A 143 -6.49 -14.22 -6.50
CA THR A 143 -7.15 -14.44 -5.22
C THR A 143 -6.94 -15.88 -4.74
N GLY A 144 -6.96 -16.09 -3.42
CA GLY A 144 -7.05 -17.41 -2.81
C GLY A 144 -8.47 -17.97 -2.80
N ASP A 145 -8.76 -18.81 -1.82
CA ASP A 145 -10.04 -19.47 -1.58
C ASP A 145 -11.00 -18.60 -0.73
N ASN A 146 -12.31 -18.82 -0.88
CA ASN A 146 -13.36 -18.08 -0.16
C ASN A 146 -13.29 -16.55 -0.32
N VAL A 147 -13.04 -16.08 -1.53
CA VAL A 147 -12.90 -14.63 -1.81
C VAL A 147 -14.16 -14.06 -2.47
N GLU A 148 -14.64 -12.95 -1.93
CA GLU A 148 -15.53 -12.02 -2.65
C GLU A 148 -14.66 -10.93 -3.28
N SER A 149 -14.53 -10.94 -4.60
CA SER A 149 -13.70 -9.95 -5.31
C SER A 149 -14.48 -9.24 -6.41
N PHE A 150 -14.26 -7.93 -6.48
CA PHE A 150 -14.70 -7.10 -7.58
C PHE A 150 -13.48 -6.48 -8.27
N VAL A 151 -13.38 -6.70 -9.57
CA VAL A 151 -12.28 -6.16 -10.39
C VAL A 151 -12.84 -5.27 -11.49
N SER A 152 -12.37 -4.03 -11.54
CA SER A 152 -12.80 -3.03 -12.53
C SER A 152 -11.62 -2.50 -13.34
N TRP A 153 -11.85 -2.38 -14.65
CA TRP A 153 -10.92 -1.80 -15.59
C TRP A 153 -11.61 -0.69 -16.37
N SER A 154 -11.05 0.51 -16.28
CA SER A 154 -11.51 1.70 -16.99
C SER A 154 -10.33 2.34 -17.71
N GLY A 155 -9.93 1.76 -18.83
CA GLY A 155 -8.80 2.24 -19.63
C GLY A 155 -8.34 1.20 -20.64
N PRO A 156 -7.36 1.53 -21.49
CA PRO A 156 -6.74 0.55 -22.37
C PRO A 156 -6.00 -0.51 -21.54
N VAL A 157 -6.53 -1.74 -21.51
CA VAL A 157 -5.87 -2.87 -20.85
C VAL A 157 -4.92 -3.54 -21.83
N ARG A 158 -3.67 -3.75 -21.42
CA ARG A 158 -2.77 -4.71 -22.07
C ARG A 158 -2.70 -5.92 -21.15
N ALA A 159 -3.20 -7.05 -21.63
CA ALA A 159 -3.07 -8.36 -20.99
C ALA A 159 -1.96 -9.15 -21.69
#